data_AF-A0A239RDS1-F1
#
_entry.id   AF-A0A239RDS1-F1
#
_cell.length_a   1.000
_cell.length_b   1.000
_cell.length_c   1.000
_cell.angle_alpha   90.00
_cell.angle_beta   90.00
_cell.angle_gamma   90.00
#
_symmetry.space_group_name_H-M   'P 1'
#
loop_
_entity.id
_entity.type
_entity.pdbx_description
1 polymer ?
#
loop_
_entity_poly.entity_id
_entity_poly.type
_entity_poly.pdbx_seq_one_letter_code
_entity_poly.pdbx_strand_id
1 'polypeptide(L)'
;MAFMAMVIATGFIIVVVIGLAILLLGVILDIIWGVRKKKEENVPVVLKVFALLFTIWGVLQGIGPLAIVAGMSIKSKLDYRHEVSSLPKDSVIHLKEYEDLDNGFDYKGKHFEGIHYKRNDFNSYKGDEHFKTTKEGAIVFDNGKHYLIEKVENNRDSDIFILGLVDDPYIAVDEVDDIIDYYRNEAAYICDVSEDFNEENTTVYTVDSDKVRAIRDYVEAEGRPYGPKESEIKDRFYLYFYSEDAMYYISFSCMETADGLVVEDYGDYALLSDSDAAYLRTFLEK
;
A
#
# COMPACT_ATOMS: atom_id res chain seq x y z
N MET A 1 2.32 -0.18 -16.20
CA MET A 1 3.33 -0.75 -15.29
C MET A 1 3.65 -2.23 -15.57
N ALA A 2 2.66 -3.13 -15.73
CA ALA A 2 2.89 -4.57 -15.97
C ALA A 2 3.73 -4.90 -17.22
N PHE A 3 3.55 -4.16 -18.33
CA PHE A 3 4.31 -4.36 -19.57
C PHE A 3 5.82 -4.10 -19.40
N MET A 4 6.19 -3.01 -18.71
CA MET A 4 7.60 -2.70 -18.46
C MET A 4 8.26 -3.73 -17.53
N ALA A 5 7.54 -4.21 -16.52
CA ALA A 5 8.04 -5.29 -15.66
C ALA A 5 8.32 -6.58 -16.46
N MET A 6 7.44 -6.94 -17.41
CA MET A 6 7.60 -8.11 -18.26
C MET A 6 8.81 -7.99 -19.22
N VAL A 7 9.01 -6.80 -19.80
CA VAL A 7 10.18 -6.52 -20.67
C VAL A 7 11.49 -6.64 -19.88
N ILE A 8 11.54 -6.09 -18.67
CA ILE A 8 12.71 -6.16 -17.79
C ILE A 8 12.99 -7.62 -17.39
N ALA A 9 11.97 -8.37 -16.98
CA ALA A 9 12.11 -9.78 -16.62
C ALA A 9 12.62 -10.64 -17.79
N THR A 10 12.06 -10.43 -18.99
CA THR A 10 12.48 -11.14 -20.19
C THR A 10 13.91 -10.78 -20.58
N GLY A 11 14.28 -9.49 -20.52
CA GLY A 11 15.63 -9.02 -20.76
C GLY A 11 16.64 -9.63 -19.78
N PHE A 12 16.29 -9.73 -18.50
CA PHE A 12 17.10 -10.38 -17.48
C PHE A 12 17.35 -11.86 -17.80
N ILE A 13 16.31 -12.61 -18.18
CA ILE A 13 16.42 -14.02 -18.56
C ILE A 13 17.34 -14.18 -19.78
N ILE A 14 17.19 -13.33 -20.79
CA ILE A 14 18.04 -13.35 -22.00
C ILE A 14 19.51 -13.13 -21.63
N VAL A 15 19.82 -12.15 -20.79
CA VAL A 15 21.19 -11.87 -20.34
C VAL A 15 21.79 -13.08 -19.62
N VAL A 16 21.04 -13.71 -18.71
CA VAL A 16 21.50 -14.91 -18.00
C VAL A 16 21.75 -16.07 -18.97
N VAL A 17 20.84 -16.34 -19.90
CA VAL A 17 20.99 -17.43 -20.90
C VAL A 17 22.21 -17.20 -21.79
N ILE A 18 22.39 -15.97 -22.31
CA ILE A 18 23.55 -15.61 -23.12
C ILE A 18 24.84 -15.76 -22.31
N GLY A 19 24.85 -15.27 -21.06
CA GLY A 19 26.00 -15.40 -20.16
C GLY A 19 26.39 -16.85 -19.91
N LEU A 20 25.43 -17.73 -19.66
CA LEU A 20 25.66 -19.16 -19.48
C LEU A 20 26.17 -19.85 -20.77
N ALA A 21 25.65 -19.45 -21.94
CA ALA A 21 26.14 -19.95 -23.22
C ALA A 21 27.60 -19.54 -23.49
N ILE A 22 27.95 -18.27 -23.19
CA ILE A 22 29.33 -17.77 -23.29
C ILE A 22 30.25 -18.51 -22.31
N LEU A 23 29.78 -18.77 -21.08
CA LEU A 23 30.53 -19.56 -20.10
C LEU A 23 30.84 -20.97 -20.62
N LEU A 24 29.85 -21.65 -21.20
CA LEU A 24 30.03 -22.97 -21.80
C LEU A 24 31.05 -22.94 -22.95
N LEU A 25 31.01 -21.93 -23.81
CA LEU A 25 32.02 -21.74 -24.86
C LEU A 25 33.43 -21.56 -24.28
N GLY A 26 33.57 -20.77 -23.22
CA GLY A 26 34.84 -20.61 -22.50
C GLY A 26 35.39 -21.93 -21.97
N VAL A 27 34.54 -22.75 -21.33
CA VAL A 27 34.91 -24.08 -20.80
C VAL A 27 35.32 -25.03 -21.93
N ILE A 28 34.57 -25.07 -23.04
CA ILE A 28 34.89 -25.92 -24.20
C ILE A 28 36.25 -25.52 -24.79
N LEU A 29 36.51 -24.23 -24.97
CA LEU A 29 37.79 -23.73 -25.48
C LEU A 29 38.96 -24.09 -24.57
N ASP A 30 38.78 -24.02 -23.26
CA ASP A 30 39.80 -24.42 -22.28
C ASP A 30 40.09 -25.92 -22.35
N ILE A 31 39.06 -26.77 -22.49
CA ILE A 31 39.21 -28.22 -22.71
C ILE A 31 39.98 -28.50 -24.01
N ILE A 32 39.60 -27.86 -25.12
CA ILE A 32 40.27 -28.03 -26.42
C ILE A 32 41.75 -27.66 -26.31
N TRP A 33 42.05 -26.53 -25.67
CA TRP A 33 43.42 -26.09 -25.43
C TRP A 33 44.19 -27.11 -24.60
N GLY A 34 43.61 -27.59 -23.49
CA GLY A 34 44.21 -28.58 -22.61
C GLY A 34 44.51 -29.91 -23.31
N VAL A 35 43.61 -30.38 -24.17
CA VAL A 35 43.80 -31.60 -24.97
C VAL A 35 44.87 -31.40 -26.04
N ARG A 36 44.86 -30.27 -26.78
CA ARG A 36 45.85 -30.00 -27.82
C ARG A 36 47.24 -29.77 -27.24
N LYS A 37 47.37 -29.08 -26.10
CA LYS A 37 48.67 -28.83 -25.45
C LYS A 37 49.39 -30.13 -25.08
N LYS A 38 48.64 -31.20 -24.82
CA LYS A 38 49.21 -32.54 -24.55
C LYS A 38 49.69 -33.26 -25.82
N LYS A 39 49.24 -32.85 -27.01
CA LYS A 39 49.53 -33.51 -28.30
C LYS A 39 50.44 -32.69 -29.22
N GLU A 40 50.42 -31.37 -29.12
CA GLU A 40 51.12 -30.44 -29.99
C GLU A 40 51.99 -29.49 -29.14
N GLU A 41 53.24 -29.31 -29.55
CA GLU A 41 54.22 -28.49 -28.81
C GLU A 41 53.94 -26.97 -28.93
N ASN A 42 53.25 -26.55 -30.01
CA ASN A 42 52.97 -25.16 -30.34
C ASN A 42 51.47 -24.86 -30.39
N VAL A 43 50.78 -24.98 -29.25
CA VAL A 43 49.38 -24.55 -29.16
C VAL A 43 49.28 -23.03 -28.96
N PRO A 44 48.47 -22.30 -29.76
CA PRO A 44 48.36 -20.85 -29.66
C PRO A 44 47.89 -20.39 -28.27
N VAL A 45 48.67 -19.52 -27.63
CA VAL A 45 48.34 -18.86 -26.34
C VAL A 45 47.03 -18.07 -26.43
N VAL A 46 46.72 -17.54 -27.61
CA VAL A 46 45.50 -16.80 -27.93
C VAL A 46 44.24 -17.58 -27.54
N LEU A 47 44.21 -18.91 -27.74
CA LEU A 47 43.04 -19.75 -27.42
C LEU A 47 42.76 -19.77 -25.90
N LYS A 48 43.82 -19.79 -25.08
CA LYS A 48 43.73 -19.74 -23.63
C LYS A 48 43.22 -18.38 -23.13
N VAL A 49 43.67 -17.29 -23.76
CA VAL A 49 43.23 -15.93 -23.42
C VAL A 49 41.74 -15.77 -23.73
N PHE A 50 41.27 -16.23 -24.89
CA PHE A 50 39.84 -16.22 -25.23
C PHE A 50 39.02 -17.09 -24.29
N ALA A 51 39.48 -18.31 -23.97
CA ALA A 51 38.79 -19.18 -23.02
C ALA A 51 38.60 -18.49 -21.65
N LEU A 52 39.65 -17.83 -21.15
CA LEU A 52 39.60 -17.08 -19.89
C LEU A 52 38.62 -15.89 -19.97
N LEU A 53 38.68 -15.09 -21.03
CA LEU A 53 37.80 -13.93 -21.20
C LEU A 53 36.33 -14.33 -21.29
N PHE A 54 36.01 -15.36 -22.08
CA PHE A 54 34.65 -15.89 -22.16
C PHE A 54 34.18 -16.48 -20.83
N THR A 55 35.07 -17.13 -20.07
CA THR A 55 34.74 -17.63 -18.74
C THR A 55 34.40 -16.49 -17.79
N ILE A 56 35.22 -15.43 -17.71
CA ILE A 56 34.96 -14.27 -16.86
C ILE A 56 33.65 -13.57 -17.26
N TRP A 57 33.47 -13.33 -18.55
CA TRP A 57 32.28 -12.67 -19.08
C TRP A 57 31.01 -13.49 -18.84
N GLY A 58 31.09 -14.81 -19.06
CA GLY A 58 29.99 -15.74 -18.81
C GLY A 58 29.66 -15.88 -17.32
N VAL A 59 30.65 -15.84 -16.42
CA VAL A 59 30.40 -15.80 -14.97
C VAL A 59 29.70 -14.49 -14.57
N LEU A 60 30.17 -13.34 -15.06
CA LEU A 60 29.59 -12.04 -14.71
C LEU A 60 28.16 -11.87 -15.23
N GLN A 61 27.83 -12.40 -16.41
CA GLN A 61 26.50 -12.27 -17.01
C GLN A 61 25.54 -13.42 -16.67
N GLY A 62 26.07 -14.63 -16.46
CA GLY A 62 25.27 -15.81 -16.13
C GLY A 62 25.10 -16.01 -14.63
N ILE A 63 26.22 -16.14 -13.91
CA ILE A 63 26.23 -16.47 -12.48
C ILE A 63 26.01 -15.23 -11.60
N GLY A 64 26.61 -14.09 -11.96
CA GLY A 64 26.52 -12.84 -11.21
C GLY A 64 25.07 -12.43 -10.89
N PRO A 65 24.17 -12.31 -11.89
CA PRO A 65 22.79 -11.93 -11.66
C PRO A 65 22.03 -12.96 -10.82
N LEU A 66 22.27 -14.26 -11.02
CA LEU A 66 21.68 -15.32 -10.20
C LEU A 66 22.11 -15.21 -8.73
N ALA A 67 23.39 -14.93 -8.48
CA ALA A 67 23.92 -14.73 -7.14
C ALA A 67 23.35 -13.47 -6.46
N ILE A 68 23.14 -12.39 -7.21
CA ILE A 68 22.50 -11.16 -6.71
C ILE A 68 21.04 -11.43 -6.33
N VAL A 69 20.27 -12.12 -7.17
CA VAL A 69 18.88 -12.50 -6.86
C VAL A 69 18.81 -13.40 -5.64
N ALA A 70 19.67 -14.41 -5.55
CA ALA A 70 19.76 -15.27 -4.37
C ALA A 70 20.16 -14.47 -3.11
N GLY A 71 21.11 -13.55 -3.23
CA GLY A 71 21.56 -12.68 -2.14
C GLY A 71 20.48 -11.73 -1.64
N MET A 72 19.69 -11.13 -2.53
CA MET A 72 18.54 -10.30 -2.16
C MET A 72 17.46 -11.11 -1.43
N SER A 73 17.20 -12.35 -1.87
CA SER A 73 16.28 -13.25 -1.17
C SER A 73 16.77 -13.59 0.25
N ILE A 74 18.07 -13.82 0.43
CA ILE A 74 18.66 -14.09 1.74
C ILE A 74 18.62 -12.85 2.63
N LYS A 75 18.99 -11.68 2.10
CA LYS A 75 18.95 -10.42 2.85
C LYS A 75 17.52 -10.10 3.32
N SER A 76 16.53 -10.20 2.44
CA SER A 76 15.12 -10.04 2.79
C SER A 76 14.70 -11.00 3.91
N LYS A 77 15.13 -12.27 3.88
CA LYS A 77 14.90 -13.23 4.98
C LYS A 77 15.64 -12.89 6.28
N LEU A 78 16.75 -12.16 6.20
CA LEU A 78 17.56 -11.76 7.35
C LEU A 78 16.95 -10.53 8.02
N ASP A 79 16.57 -9.52 7.22
CA ASP A 79 15.83 -8.34 7.66
C ASP A 79 14.47 -8.80 8.27
N TYR A 80 13.78 -9.75 7.63
CA TYR A 80 12.60 -10.46 8.14
C TYR A 80 12.80 -11.03 9.56
N ARG A 81 13.91 -11.74 9.80
CA ARG A 81 14.17 -12.31 11.13
C ARG A 81 14.49 -11.22 12.11
N HIS A 82 15.15 -10.15 11.71
CA HIS A 82 15.54 -9.08 12.61
C HIS A 82 14.33 -8.26 13.08
N GLU A 83 13.37 -8.00 12.19
CA GLU A 83 12.17 -7.21 12.51
C GLU A 83 11.21 -7.93 13.47
N VAL A 84 11.10 -9.25 13.37
CA VAL A 84 10.27 -10.07 14.28
C VAL A 84 11.05 -10.50 15.52
N SER A 85 12.32 -10.89 15.39
CA SER A 85 13.10 -11.39 16.55
C SER A 85 13.48 -10.30 17.56
N SER A 86 13.41 -9.03 17.16
CA SER A 86 13.57 -7.89 18.08
C SER A 86 12.32 -7.60 18.92
N LEU A 87 11.17 -8.18 18.58
CA LEU A 87 9.94 -8.01 19.35
C LEU A 87 9.89 -8.94 20.57
N PRO A 88 9.20 -8.54 21.65
CA PRO A 88 8.86 -9.44 22.75
C PRO A 88 8.10 -10.67 22.24
N LYS A 89 8.33 -11.84 22.84
CA LYS A 89 7.72 -13.11 22.38
C LYS A 89 6.20 -13.13 22.49
N ASP A 90 5.68 -12.46 23.50
CA ASP A 90 4.24 -12.26 23.76
C ASP A 90 3.59 -11.24 22.82
N SER A 91 4.40 -10.48 22.06
CA SER A 91 3.95 -9.58 20.99
C SER A 91 3.89 -10.26 19.61
N VAL A 92 4.13 -11.57 19.54
CA VAL A 92 4.13 -12.32 18.27
C VAL A 92 2.98 -13.34 18.26
N ILE A 93 2.07 -13.18 17.32
CA ILE A 93 0.94 -14.08 17.09
C ILE A 93 1.29 -15.03 15.95
N HIS A 94 0.95 -16.30 16.10
CA HIS A 94 1.16 -17.31 15.07
C HIS A 94 -0.18 -17.76 14.49
N LEU A 95 -0.37 -17.57 13.19
CA LEU A 95 -1.54 -18.02 12.43
C LEU A 95 -1.11 -19.02 11.36
N LYS A 96 -2.03 -19.84 10.85
CA LYS A 96 -1.67 -20.83 9.82
C LYS A 96 -1.65 -20.16 8.46
N GLU A 97 -2.73 -19.48 8.12
CA GLU A 97 -2.97 -18.93 6.79
C GLU A 97 -3.50 -17.49 6.86
N TYR A 98 -3.38 -16.76 5.75
CA TYR A 98 -3.86 -15.38 5.67
C TYR A 98 -5.38 -15.30 5.89
N GLU A 99 -6.13 -16.27 5.37
CA GLU A 99 -7.59 -16.37 5.50
C GLU A 99 -8.04 -16.46 6.97
N ASP A 100 -7.15 -16.85 7.89
CA ASP A 100 -7.46 -16.83 9.32
C ASP A 100 -7.71 -15.38 9.82
N LEU A 101 -7.11 -14.36 9.17
CA LEU A 101 -7.32 -12.94 9.51
C LEU A 101 -8.73 -12.44 9.21
N ASP A 102 -9.46 -13.06 8.28
CA ASP A 102 -10.84 -12.68 7.97
C ASP A 102 -11.76 -12.91 9.20
N ASN A 103 -11.35 -13.80 10.10
CA ASN A 103 -12.03 -14.06 11.37
C ASN A 103 -11.38 -13.32 12.56
N GLY A 104 -10.50 -12.36 12.29
CA GLY A 104 -9.78 -11.63 13.34
C GLY A 104 -8.62 -12.40 13.97
N PHE A 105 -8.07 -11.86 15.06
CA PHE A 105 -6.97 -12.46 15.81
C PHE A 105 -7.04 -12.12 17.31
N ASP A 106 -6.50 -13.01 18.15
CA ASP A 106 -6.38 -12.76 19.59
C ASP A 106 -5.04 -12.08 19.92
N TYR A 107 -5.10 -10.93 20.59
CA TYR A 107 -3.92 -10.18 21.02
C TYR A 107 -4.11 -9.61 22.42
N LYS A 108 -3.11 -9.76 23.29
CA LYS A 108 -3.13 -9.26 24.69
C LYS A 108 -4.42 -9.60 25.46
N GLY A 109 -5.06 -10.74 25.16
CA GLY A 109 -6.26 -11.22 25.84
C GLY A 109 -7.60 -10.68 25.31
N LYS A 110 -7.59 -9.90 24.23
CA LYS A 110 -8.79 -9.45 23.50
C LYS A 110 -8.80 -10.05 22.08
N HIS A 111 -10.00 -10.21 21.52
CA HIS A 111 -10.18 -10.63 20.13
C HIS A 111 -10.40 -9.38 19.26
N PHE A 112 -9.61 -9.24 18.20
CA PHE A 112 -9.62 -8.09 17.29
C PHE A 112 -10.12 -8.51 15.91
N GLU A 113 -11.02 -7.72 15.32
CA GLU A 113 -11.57 -7.96 13.98
C GLU A 113 -11.40 -6.73 13.09
N GLY A 114 -11.19 -6.94 11.79
CA GLY A 114 -11.07 -5.86 10.81
C GLY A 114 -12.42 -5.16 10.59
N ILE A 115 -12.47 -3.84 10.78
CA ILE A 115 -13.72 -3.07 10.71
C ILE A 115 -14.25 -2.93 9.29
N HIS A 116 -13.36 -2.82 8.29
CA HIS A 116 -13.76 -2.68 6.89
C HIS A 116 -14.70 -3.82 6.44
N TYR A 117 -14.47 -5.05 6.91
CA TYR A 117 -15.33 -6.20 6.63
C TYR A 117 -16.75 -6.11 7.20
N LYS A 118 -16.95 -5.27 8.23
CA LYS A 118 -18.26 -5.07 8.87
C LYS A 118 -18.97 -3.82 8.36
N ARG A 119 -18.24 -2.73 8.12
CA ARG A 119 -18.78 -1.44 7.66
C ARG A 119 -17.74 -0.76 6.75
N ASN A 120 -18.08 -0.62 5.47
CA ASN A 120 -17.19 -0.18 4.38
C ASN A 120 -16.68 1.27 4.47
N ASP A 121 -16.97 1.99 5.55
CA ASP A 121 -16.80 3.44 5.62
C ASP A 121 -15.55 3.83 6.43
N PHE A 122 -14.79 2.85 6.92
CA PHE A 122 -13.66 3.08 7.81
C PHE A 122 -12.34 2.83 7.08
N ASN A 123 -11.71 3.93 6.66
CA ASN A 123 -10.43 3.91 5.95
C ASN A 123 -9.51 4.96 6.58
N SER A 124 -8.32 4.54 7.04
CA SER A 124 -7.33 5.47 7.59
C SER A 124 -6.55 6.18 6.49
N TYR A 125 -6.25 7.46 6.64
CA TYR A 125 -5.43 8.23 5.69
C TYR A 125 -3.97 8.32 6.16
N LYS A 126 -3.16 7.31 5.82
CA LYS A 126 -1.73 7.23 6.18
C LYS A 126 -0.85 8.33 5.58
N GLY A 127 -1.36 9.10 4.63
CA GLY A 127 -0.66 10.22 4.00
C GLY A 127 -0.65 11.48 4.87
N ASP A 128 -1.50 11.52 5.90
CA ASP A 128 -1.63 12.65 6.82
C ASP A 128 -0.51 12.69 7.87
N GLU A 129 -0.05 13.88 8.26
CA GLU A 129 0.97 14.03 9.30
C GLU A 129 0.47 13.72 10.72
N HIS A 130 -0.85 13.78 10.93
CA HIS A 130 -1.50 13.44 12.18
C HIS A 130 -1.71 11.95 12.35
N PHE A 131 -1.72 11.18 11.25
CA PHE A 131 -1.76 9.72 11.31
C PHE A 131 -0.45 9.17 11.86
N LYS A 132 -0.48 8.67 13.09
CA LYS A 132 0.71 8.15 13.78
C LYS A 132 0.50 6.74 14.25
N THR A 133 1.53 5.92 14.01
CA THR A 133 1.54 4.52 14.42
C THR A 133 2.78 4.17 15.21
N THR A 134 2.64 3.21 16.12
CA THR A 134 3.73 2.62 16.88
C THR A 134 3.74 1.12 16.68
N LYS A 135 4.93 0.54 16.49
CA LYS A 135 5.07 -0.90 16.30
C LYS A 135 4.86 -1.63 17.63
N GLU A 136 3.80 -2.43 17.71
CA GLU A 136 3.42 -3.15 18.93
C GLU A 136 3.72 -4.66 18.85
N GLY A 137 3.72 -5.24 17.65
CA GLY A 137 3.88 -6.69 17.50
C GLY A 137 3.98 -7.17 16.07
N ALA A 138 3.79 -8.47 15.87
CA ALA A 138 3.74 -9.08 14.55
C ALA A 138 2.83 -10.32 14.53
N ILE A 139 2.18 -10.56 13.39
CA ILE A 139 1.51 -11.81 13.05
C ILE A 139 2.41 -12.59 12.10
N VAL A 140 2.72 -13.84 12.41
CA VAL A 140 3.58 -14.72 11.61
C VAL A 140 2.78 -15.93 11.14
N PHE A 141 2.80 -16.17 9.83
CA PHE A 141 2.12 -17.31 9.22
C PHE A 141 3.06 -18.52 9.09
N ASP A 142 2.48 -19.72 9.01
CA ASP A 142 3.23 -20.97 8.82
C ASP A 142 4.07 -20.99 7.53
N ASN A 143 3.61 -20.28 6.49
CA ASN A 143 4.34 -20.11 5.22
C ASN A 143 5.57 -19.17 5.33
N GLY A 144 5.82 -18.60 6.52
CA GLY A 144 6.93 -17.70 6.79
C GLY A 144 6.72 -16.27 6.30
N LYS A 145 5.50 -15.86 5.94
CA LYS A 145 5.12 -14.44 5.82
C LYS A 145 4.82 -13.88 7.21
N HIS A 146 4.92 -12.57 7.36
CA HIS A 146 4.48 -11.89 8.57
C HIS A 146 3.94 -10.49 8.26
N TYR A 147 3.13 -9.96 9.17
CA TYR A 147 2.69 -8.56 9.18
C TYR A 147 3.07 -7.93 10.51
N LEU A 148 3.50 -6.68 10.48
CA LEU A 148 3.68 -5.90 11.71
C LEU A 148 2.32 -5.44 12.20
N ILE A 149 2.12 -5.53 13.51
CA ILE A 149 0.97 -4.97 14.22
C ILE A 149 1.38 -3.56 14.63
N GLU A 150 0.71 -2.58 14.08
CA GLU A 150 0.95 -1.16 14.30
C GLU A 150 -0.23 -0.58 15.08
N LYS A 151 0.01 -0.08 16.29
CA LYS A 151 -1.01 0.62 17.07
C LYS A 151 -1.13 2.05 16.60
N VAL A 152 -2.34 2.47 16.31
CA VAL A 152 -2.65 3.84 15.95
C VAL A 152 -2.77 4.69 17.21
N GLU A 153 -2.03 5.79 17.23
CA GLU A 153 -2.28 6.89 18.16
C GLU A 153 -3.58 7.57 17.75
N ASN A 154 -4.56 7.58 18.64
CA ASN A 154 -5.90 8.08 18.35
C ASN A 154 -6.44 8.89 19.52
N ASN A 155 -7.51 9.66 19.27
CA ASN A 155 -8.10 10.54 20.27
C ASN A 155 -8.91 9.79 21.36
N ARG A 156 -9.03 8.46 21.23
CA ARG A 156 -9.65 7.58 22.23
C ARG A 156 -8.56 6.77 22.94
N ASP A 157 -8.84 6.35 24.16
CA ASP A 157 -8.00 5.37 24.86
C ASP A 157 -8.36 3.95 24.40
N SER A 158 -8.34 3.75 23.09
CA SER A 158 -8.77 2.52 22.43
C SER A 158 -7.61 1.88 21.69
N ASP A 159 -7.55 0.55 21.72
CA ASP A 159 -6.55 -0.21 20.98
C ASP A 159 -7.03 -0.42 19.54
N ILE A 160 -6.53 0.41 18.64
CA ILE A 160 -6.76 0.29 17.20
C ILE A 160 -5.45 -0.15 16.55
N PHE A 161 -5.49 -1.26 15.82
CA PHE A 161 -4.31 -1.81 15.15
C PHE A 161 -4.47 -1.80 13.64
N ILE A 162 -3.38 -1.59 12.93
CA ILE A 162 -3.30 -1.81 11.49
C ILE A 162 -2.22 -2.85 11.22
N LEU A 163 -2.46 -3.71 10.23
CA LEU A 163 -1.49 -4.69 9.78
C LEU A 163 -0.78 -4.08 8.57
N GLY A 164 0.56 -3.96 8.59
CA GLY A 164 1.35 -3.14 7.65
C GLY A 164 1.24 -3.38 6.13
N LEU A 165 0.26 -4.13 5.64
CA LEU A 165 -0.05 -4.34 4.22
C LEU A 165 -1.53 -4.09 3.86
N VAL A 166 -2.40 -3.98 4.87
CA VAL A 166 -3.84 -3.76 4.70
C VAL A 166 -4.19 -2.50 5.48
N ASP A 167 -4.84 -1.54 4.85
CA ASP A 167 -5.25 -0.28 5.52
C ASP A 167 -6.51 -0.47 6.40
N ASP A 168 -6.89 -1.73 6.64
CA ASP A 168 -8.03 -2.10 7.47
C ASP A 168 -7.65 -2.02 8.95
N PRO A 169 -8.34 -1.20 9.74
CA PRO A 169 -8.14 -1.16 11.17
C PRO A 169 -8.82 -2.35 11.85
N TYR A 170 -8.10 -2.96 12.76
CA TYR A 170 -8.50 -4.03 13.65
C TYR A 170 -8.81 -3.47 15.03
N ILE A 171 -10.00 -3.76 15.53
CA ILE A 171 -10.51 -3.25 16.79
C ILE A 171 -11.04 -4.41 17.63
N ALA A 172 -10.90 -4.28 18.95
CA ALA A 172 -11.43 -5.26 19.89
C ALA A 172 -12.95 -5.40 19.71
N VAL A 173 -13.47 -6.62 19.57
CA VAL A 173 -14.88 -6.87 19.20
C VAL A 173 -15.88 -6.20 20.13
N ASP A 174 -15.56 -6.08 21.41
CA ASP A 174 -16.38 -5.41 22.43
C ASP A 174 -16.36 -3.88 22.36
N GLU A 175 -15.46 -3.28 21.59
CA GLU A 175 -15.29 -1.83 21.41
C GLU A 175 -15.71 -1.35 20.00
N VAL A 176 -16.02 -2.28 19.08
CA VAL A 176 -16.28 -1.96 17.65
C VAL A 176 -17.40 -0.95 17.47
N ASP A 177 -18.58 -1.19 18.06
CA ASP A 177 -19.74 -0.31 17.85
C ASP A 177 -19.50 1.09 18.46
N ASP A 178 -18.89 1.17 19.64
CA ASP A 178 -18.58 2.43 20.31
C ASP A 178 -17.57 3.27 19.53
N ILE A 179 -16.55 2.64 18.94
CA ILE A 179 -15.55 3.35 18.15
C ILE A 179 -16.15 3.82 16.81
N ILE A 180 -16.96 3.00 16.17
CA ILE A 180 -17.68 3.41 14.95
C ILE A 180 -18.61 4.59 15.24
N ASP A 181 -19.37 4.53 16.34
CA ASP A 181 -20.27 5.61 16.74
C ASP A 181 -19.51 6.92 16.94
N TYR A 182 -18.38 6.87 17.67
CA TYR A 182 -17.52 8.02 17.85
C TYR A 182 -17.08 8.65 16.52
N TYR A 183 -16.49 7.87 15.60
CA TYR A 183 -15.98 8.43 14.35
C TYR A 183 -17.08 8.92 13.41
N ARG A 184 -18.25 8.27 13.41
CA ARG A 184 -19.38 8.68 12.58
C ARG A 184 -20.12 9.89 13.13
N ASN A 185 -20.20 10.05 14.46
CA ASN A 185 -21.15 10.99 15.08
C ASN A 185 -20.50 12.06 15.96
N GLU A 186 -19.27 11.85 16.45
CA GLU A 186 -18.63 12.72 17.44
C GLU A 186 -17.27 13.30 17.00
N ALA A 187 -16.47 12.56 16.23
CA ALA A 187 -15.09 12.93 15.91
C ALA A 187 -14.97 14.27 15.18
N ALA A 188 -14.14 15.17 15.69
CA ALA A 188 -13.85 16.44 15.03
C ALA A 188 -13.12 16.21 13.71
N TYR A 189 -13.46 17.01 12.70
CA TYR A 189 -12.86 16.93 11.38
C TYR A 189 -11.94 18.11 11.06
N ILE A 190 -10.91 17.82 10.29
CA ILE A 190 -10.14 18.76 9.46
C ILE A 190 -10.50 18.52 7.99
N CYS A 191 -10.28 19.50 7.12
CA CYS A 191 -10.61 19.38 5.70
C CYS A 191 -9.38 19.64 4.83
N ASP A 192 -9.07 18.74 3.92
CA ASP A 192 -8.19 19.01 2.79
C ASP A 192 -9.01 19.32 1.54
N VAL A 193 -8.61 20.37 0.83
CA VAL A 193 -9.23 20.80 -0.41
C VAL A 193 -8.33 20.42 -1.57
N SER A 194 -8.90 19.75 -2.57
CA SER A 194 -8.21 19.38 -3.81
C SER A 194 -9.05 19.83 -5.01
N GLU A 195 -8.56 20.83 -5.75
CA GLU A 195 -9.16 21.26 -7.03
C GLU A 195 -8.68 20.36 -8.19
N ASP A 196 -7.52 19.71 -8.05
CA ASP A 196 -6.99 18.71 -8.98
C ASP A 196 -6.22 17.61 -8.22
N PHE A 197 -6.29 16.36 -8.69
CA PHE A 197 -5.62 15.19 -8.09
C PHE A 197 -4.09 15.31 -8.01
N ASN A 198 -3.50 16.33 -8.65
CA ASN A 198 -2.05 16.52 -8.79
C ASN A 198 -1.50 17.77 -8.09
N GLU A 199 -2.34 18.57 -7.41
CA GLU A 199 -1.89 19.79 -6.71
C GLU A 199 -1.75 19.55 -5.19
N GLU A 200 -0.90 20.36 -4.53
CA GLU A 200 -0.75 20.32 -3.06
C GLU A 200 -2.08 20.70 -2.41
N ASN A 201 -2.63 19.82 -1.57
CA ASN A 201 -3.87 20.09 -0.86
C ASN A 201 -3.70 21.28 0.11
N THR A 202 -4.68 22.17 0.16
CA THR A 202 -4.77 23.19 1.22
C THR A 202 -5.56 22.61 2.39
N THR A 203 -4.91 22.50 3.57
CA THR A 203 -5.58 22.03 4.80
C THR A 203 -6.30 23.17 5.52
N VAL A 204 -7.59 23.00 5.76
CA VAL A 204 -8.48 23.87 6.52
C VAL A 204 -8.83 23.21 7.85
N TYR A 205 -8.27 23.75 8.94
CA TYR A 205 -8.44 23.21 10.30
C TYR A 205 -9.75 23.61 10.99
N THR A 206 -10.49 24.57 10.45
CA THR A 206 -11.76 25.02 11.05
C THR A 206 -12.93 24.50 10.23
N VAL A 207 -13.46 23.36 10.65
CA VAL A 207 -14.59 22.68 10.03
C VAL A 207 -15.73 22.57 11.04
N ASP A 208 -16.96 22.88 10.62
CA ASP A 208 -18.16 22.52 11.36
C ASP A 208 -18.47 21.04 11.10
N SER A 209 -18.01 20.18 12.02
CA SER A 209 -18.12 18.72 11.86
C SER A 209 -19.58 18.25 11.87
N ASP A 210 -20.46 18.89 12.65
CA ASP A 210 -21.89 18.57 12.68
C ASP A 210 -22.53 18.89 11.32
N LYS A 211 -22.11 20.00 10.69
CA LYS A 211 -22.59 20.37 9.36
C LYS A 211 -22.12 19.40 8.28
N VAL A 212 -20.86 18.94 8.34
CA VAL A 212 -20.34 17.92 7.41
C VAL A 212 -21.10 16.60 7.55
N ARG A 213 -21.32 16.13 8.79
CA ARG A 213 -22.10 14.91 9.03
C ARG A 213 -23.53 15.04 8.53
N ALA A 214 -24.18 16.18 8.75
CA ALA A 214 -25.54 16.41 8.24
C ALA A 214 -25.61 16.33 6.70
N ILE A 215 -24.57 16.79 5.98
CA ILE A 215 -24.47 16.67 4.52
C ILE A 215 -24.27 15.20 4.13
N ARG A 216 -23.32 14.49 4.75
CA ARG A 216 -23.11 13.04 4.55
C ARG A 216 -24.42 12.28 4.72
N ASP A 217 -25.08 12.44 5.87
CA ASP A 217 -26.31 11.73 6.22
C ASP A 217 -27.45 12.04 5.24
N TYR A 218 -27.50 13.26 4.70
CA TYR A 218 -28.46 13.62 3.66
C TYR A 218 -28.14 12.91 2.34
N VAL A 219 -26.88 12.83 1.92
CA VAL A 219 -26.47 12.11 0.71
C VAL A 219 -26.74 10.61 0.88
N GLU A 220 -26.40 10.01 2.02
CA GLU A 220 -26.70 8.60 2.31
C GLU A 220 -28.22 8.30 2.28
N ALA A 221 -29.06 9.23 2.76
CA ALA A 221 -30.51 9.01 2.85
C ALA A 221 -31.28 9.28 1.56
N GLU A 222 -30.91 10.33 0.81
CA GLU A 222 -31.66 10.85 -0.35
C GLU A 222 -30.89 10.70 -1.67
N GLY A 223 -29.64 10.26 -1.60
CA GLY A 223 -28.75 10.07 -2.74
C GLY A 223 -29.27 9.02 -3.72
N ARG A 224 -28.77 9.13 -4.94
CA ARG A 224 -29.10 8.20 -6.03
C ARG A 224 -27.83 7.71 -6.68
N PRO A 225 -27.79 6.47 -7.20
CA PRO A 225 -26.58 5.87 -7.78
C PRO A 225 -26.16 6.46 -9.14
N TYR A 226 -26.83 7.52 -9.62
CA TYR A 226 -26.57 8.12 -10.93
C TYR A 226 -26.42 9.63 -10.79
N GLY A 227 -25.19 10.10 -11.00
CA GLY A 227 -24.83 11.51 -11.00
C GLY A 227 -25.26 12.27 -12.26
N PRO A 228 -24.98 13.59 -12.29
CA PRO A 228 -25.24 14.44 -13.45
C PRO A 228 -24.42 14.00 -14.65
N LYS A 229 -24.87 14.33 -15.86
CA LYS A 229 -24.09 14.02 -17.06
C LYS A 229 -22.85 14.91 -17.13
N GLU A 230 -21.76 14.39 -17.67
CA GLU A 230 -20.52 15.14 -17.89
C GLU A 230 -20.73 16.51 -18.55
N SER A 231 -21.60 16.57 -19.56
CA SER A 231 -21.92 17.81 -20.27
C SER A 231 -22.68 18.86 -19.44
N GLU A 232 -23.22 18.48 -18.28
CA GLU A 232 -23.99 19.33 -17.37
C GLU A 232 -23.12 19.87 -16.22
N ILE A 233 -21.90 19.37 -16.07
CA ILE A 233 -20.96 19.74 -15.00
C ILE A 233 -20.10 20.90 -15.49
N LYS A 234 -20.17 22.02 -14.75
CA LYS A 234 -19.41 23.24 -15.05
C LYS A 234 -18.04 23.22 -14.38
N ASP A 235 -18.00 22.72 -13.15
CA ASP A 235 -16.81 22.73 -12.30
C ASP A 235 -16.85 21.54 -11.34
N ARG A 236 -15.67 21.13 -10.85
CA ARG A 236 -15.51 20.05 -9.88
C ARG A 236 -14.43 20.36 -8.86
N PHE A 237 -14.70 19.97 -7.62
CA PHE A 237 -13.72 20.01 -6.56
C PHE A 237 -13.94 18.84 -5.60
N TYR A 238 -12.89 18.45 -4.90
CA TYR A 238 -12.91 17.37 -3.93
C TYR A 238 -12.61 17.93 -2.54
N LEU A 239 -13.45 17.55 -1.58
CA LEU A 239 -13.24 17.86 -0.17
C LEU A 239 -13.03 16.55 0.56
N TYR A 240 -11.92 16.46 1.30
CA TYR A 240 -11.61 15.31 2.13
C TYR A 240 -11.63 15.74 3.59
N PHE A 241 -12.62 15.27 4.34
CA PHE A 241 -12.77 15.56 5.75
C PHE A 241 -12.20 14.40 6.57
N TYR A 242 -11.10 14.61 7.28
CA TYR A 242 -10.44 13.59 8.10
C TYR A 242 -10.71 13.84 9.58
N SER A 243 -10.85 12.79 10.38
CA SER A 243 -10.70 12.92 11.83
C SER A 243 -9.30 13.46 12.15
N GLU A 244 -9.14 14.14 13.29
CA GLU A 244 -7.84 14.71 13.67
C GLU A 244 -6.70 13.68 13.81
N ASP A 245 -7.01 12.40 14.00
CA ASP A 245 -6.06 11.27 14.01
C ASP A 245 -5.97 10.55 12.65
N ALA A 246 -6.67 11.08 11.64
CA ALA A 246 -6.86 10.57 10.28
C ALA A 246 -7.28 9.10 10.19
N MET A 247 -7.92 8.57 11.24
CA MET A 247 -8.46 7.20 11.27
C MET A 247 -9.74 7.04 10.46
N TYR A 248 -10.50 8.12 10.29
CA TYR A 248 -11.76 8.14 9.57
C TYR A 248 -11.77 9.31 8.60
N TYR A 249 -12.33 9.11 7.40
CA TYR A 249 -12.51 10.20 6.46
C TYR A 249 -13.83 10.12 5.70
N ILE A 250 -14.33 11.29 5.33
CA ILE A 250 -15.47 11.49 4.44
C ILE A 250 -14.95 12.22 3.20
N SER A 251 -15.23 11.71 2.00
CA SER A 251 -14.87 12.38 0.75
C SER A 251 -16.11 12.85 0.02
N PHE A 252 -16.18 14.13 -0.29
CA PHE A 252 -17.21 14.68 -1.15
C PHE A 252 -16.64 15.04 -2.51
N SER A 253 -17.13 14.39 -3.57
CA SER A 253 -16.94 14.88 -4.93
C SER A 253 -18.05 15.88 -5.26
N CYS A 254 -17.67 17.14 -5.38
CA CYS A 254 -18.60 18.25 -5.55
C CYS A 254 -18.64 18.67 -7.03
N MET A 255 -19.83 18.71 -7.62
CA MET A 255 -20.06 19.00 -9.05
C MET A 255 -21.04 20.17 -9.21
N GLU A 256 -20.57 21.27 -9.80
CA GLU A 256 -21.41 22.43 -10.09
C GLU A 256 -22.26 22.21 -11.34
N THR A 257 -23.56 22.40 -11.23
CA THR A 257 -24.50 22.22 -12.36
C THR A 257 -25.29 23.51 -12.64
N ALA A 258 -26.30 23.44 -13.52
CA ALA A 258 -27.26 24.53 -13.68
C ALA A 258 -28.25 24.64 -12.50
N ASP A 259 -28.54 23.52 -11.85
CA ASP A 259 -29.58 23.40 -10.83
C ASP A 259 -29.03 23.56 -9.39
N GLY A 260 -27.71 23.59 -9.23
CA GLY A 260 -27.02 23.76 -7.96
C GLY A 260 -25.80 22.85 -7.82
N LEU A 261 -25.33 22.69 -6.58
CA LEU A 261 -24.20 21.82 -6.26
C LEU A 261 -24.70 20.40 -6.02
N VAL A 262 -24.22 19.45 -6.82
CA VAL A 262 -24.42 18.01 -6.58
C VAL A 262 -23.20 17.47 -5.86
N VAL A 263 -23.41 16.73 -4.78
CA VAL A 263 -22.35 16.06 -4.03
C VAL A 263 -22.50 14.56 -4.20
N GLU A 264 -21.37 13.89 -4.40
CA GLU A 264 -21.23 12.45 -4.35
C GLU A 264 -20.46 12.01 -3.11
N ASP A 265 -20.97 10.96 -2.47
CA ASP A 265 -20.35 10.25 -1.36
C ASP A 265 -20.52 8.73 -1.62
N TYR A 266 -19.41 8.01 -1.73
CA TYR A 266 -19.36 6.56 -1.99
C TYR A 266 -20.31 6.03 -3.09
N GLY A 267 -20.48 6.78 -4.18
CA GLY A 267 -21.29 6.42 -5.34
C GLY A 267 -22.75 6.88 -5.30
N ASP A 268 -23.20 7.48 -4.21
CA ASP A 268 -24.52 8.10 -4.10
C ASP A 268 -24.44 9.62 -4.32
N TYR A 269 -25.35 10.14 -5.14
CA TYR A 269 -25.35 11.54 -5.59
C TYR A 269 -26.61 12.27 -5.11
N ALA A 270 -26.44 13.44 -4.48
CA ALA A 270 -27.56 14.28 -4.06
C ALA A 270 -27.35 15.76 -4.42
N LEU A 271 -28.42 16.43 -4.86
CA LEU A 271 -28.44 17.89 -5.01
C LEU A 271 -28.59 18.52 -3.62
N LEU A 272 -27.66 19.40 -3.26
CA LEU A 272 -27.65 20.06 -1.97
C LEU A 272 -28.56 21.29 -1.93
N SER A 273 -28.98 21.68 -0.72
CA SER A 273 -29.62 22.97 -0.48
C SER A 273 -28.65 24.14 -0.71
N ASP A 274 -29.15 25.33 -1.01
CA ASP A 274 -28.32 26.52 -1.20
C ASP A 274 -27.41 26.81 0.01
N SER A 275 -27.90 26.57 1.24
CA SER A 275 -27.11 26.79 2.45
C SER A 275 -25.97 25.79 2.61
N ASP A 276 -26.18 24.52 2.26
CA ASP A 276 -25.16 23.47 2.37
C ASP A 276 -24.12 23.63 1.26
N ALA A 277 -24.58 23.92 0.05
CA ALA A 277 -23.72 24.24 -1.08
C ALA A 277 -22.85 25.47 -0.80
N ALA A 278 -23.42 26.53 -0.21
CA ALA A 278 -22.65 27.71 0.19
C ALA A 278 -21.59 27.38 1.25
N TYR A 279 -21.92 26.54 2.24
CA TYR A 279 -20.96 26.10 3.26
C TYR A 279 -19.76 25.39 2.62
N LEU A 280 -19.99 24.39 1.75
CA LEU A 280 -18.89 23.65 1.10
C LEU A 280 -18.01 24.54 0.22
N ARG A 281 -18.58 25.54 -0.47
CA ARG A 281 -17.81 26.49 -1.27
C ARG A 281 -16.87 27.37 -0.45
N THR A 282 -17.15 27.59 0.84
CA THR A 282 -16.25 28.42 1.69
C THR A 282 -14.85 27.83 1.86
N PHE A 283 -14.68 26.54 1.58
CA PHE A 283 -13.38 25.87 1.60
C PHE A 283 -12.53 26.18 0.36
N LEU A 284 -13.13 26.61 -0.76
CA LEU A 284 -12.43 27.00 -1.99
C LEU A 284 -11.94 28.46 -1.96
N GLU A 285 -12.55 29.30 -1.13
CA GLU A 285 -12.29 30.74 -1.10
C GLU A 285 -11.13 31.15 -0.15
N LYS A 286 -10.40 30.19 0.42
CA LYS A 286 -9.36 30.40 1.45
C LYS A 286 -8.00 29.86 1.01
#